data_AF-A0A6C0EE86-F1
#
_entry.id   AF-A0A6C0EE86-F1
#
_cell.length_a   1.000
_cell.length_b   1.000
_cell.length_c   1.000
_cell.angle_alpha   90.00
_cell.angle_beta   90.00
_cell.angle_gamma   90.00
#
_symmetry.space_group_name_H-M   'P 1'
#
loop_
_entity.id
_entity.type
_entity.pdbx_description
1 polymer ?
#
loop_
_entity_poly.entity_id
_entity_poly.type
_entity_poly.pdbx_seq_one_letter_code
_entity_poly.pdbx_strand_id
1 'polypeptide(L)'
;MGSIEDKNKLVSHIKGVSYETIQELFSINARSLPCVYLTAFNTVKELKNVMNIDNKHSEDAVVYKFGLTKSFESRKNGHRSEYKKLDNFIDMKLVYYTYIDPIYISQAELEIKNLLSEYKLEWDNHDELVVIPNNLLKIIKTIYENIGMKFSGHTQEFNRKIEELNLIISEYKYKFDAYEEKINNINIISNKEKEIFEEKINNKNLEIENLKKEIRIKDLEVLLAKK
;
A
#
# COMPACT_ATOMS: atom_id res chain seq x y z
N MET A 1 1.62 -24.04 -41.85
CA MET A 1 1.47 -22.72 -41.21
C MET A 1 0.61 -22.92 -39.97
N GLY A 2 1.13 -22.61 -38.77
CA GLY A 2 0.40 -22.84 -37.51
C GLY A 2 -0.82 -21.94 -37.35
N SER A 3 -1.87 -22.45 -36.71
CA SER A 3 -3.16 -21.75 -36.58
C SER A 3 -3.05 -20.50 -35.70
N ILE A 4 -4.00 -19.56 -35.85
CA ILE A 4 -4.09 -18.36 -35.01
C ILE A 4 -4.28 -18.74 -33.52
N GLU A 5 -4.91 -19.87 -33.24
CA GLU A 5 -5.06 -20.42 -31.88
C GLU A 5 -3.74 -20.95 -31.30
N ASP A 6 -2.88 -21.55 -32.12
CA ASP A 6 -1.54 -21.98 -31.69
C ASP A 6 -0.63 -20.77 -31.41
N LYS A 7 -0.73 -19.71 -32.23
CA LYS A 7 -0.06 -18.43 -31.97
C LYS A 7 -0.59 -17.76 -30.70
N ASN A 8 -1.90 -17.74 -30.48
CA ASN A 8 -2.50 -17.13 -29.29
C ASN A 8 -2.17 -17.92 -28.01
N LYS A 9 -2.08 -19.25 -28.06
CA LYS A 9 -1.57 -20.06 -26.93
C LYS A 9 -0.10 -19.77 -26.63
N LEU A 10 0.76 -19.65 -27.63
CA LEU A 10 2.17 -19.29 -27.42
C LEU A 10 2.33 -17.89 -26.81
N VAL A 11 1.58 -16.90 -27.31
CA VAL A 11 1.62 -15.49 -26.86
C VAL A 11 0.95 -15.30 -25.48
N SER A 12 -0.02 -16.14 -25.11
CA SER A 12 -0.70 -16.09 -23.80
C SER A 12 0.19 -16.37 -22.58
N HIS A 13 1.39 -16.92 -22.78
CA HIS A 13 2.31 -17.26 -21.69
C HIS A 13 3.05 -16.05 -21.11
N ILE A 14 3.20 -14.96 -21.87
CA ILE A 14 3.83 -13.72 -21.39
C ILE A 14 2.75 -12.89 -20.67
N LYS A 15 2.43 -13.28 -19.44
CA LYS A 15 1.59 -12.48 -18.53
C LYS A 15 2.36 -11.23 -18.10
N GLY A 16 2.10 -10.11 -18.75
CA GLY A 16 2.64 -8.79 -18.46
C GLY A 16 1.66 -7.69 -18.89
N VAL A 17 1.94 -6.45 -18.50
CA VAL A 17 1.14 -5.28 -18.87
C VAL A 17 1.84 -4.57 -20.02
N SER A 18 1.10 -4.15 -21.04
CA SER A 18 1.70 -3.39 -22.14
C SER A 18 2.17 -2.02 -21.66
N TYR A 19 3.13 -1.43 -22.37
CA TYR A 19 3.65 -0.11 -22.02
C TYR A 19 2.58 1.00 -22.10
N GLU A 20 1.55 0.81 -22.92
CA GLU A 20 0.42 1.71 -23.09
C GLU A 20 -0.47 1.72 -21.84
N THR A 21 -0.86 0.55 -21.32
CA THR A 21 -1.64 0.46 -20.06
C THR A 21 -0.88 1.02 -18.86
N ILE A 22 0.44 0.89 -18.85
CA ILE A 22 1.30 1.48 -17.82
C ILE A 22 1.32 3.02 -17.91
N GLN A 23 1.21 3.57 -19.11
CA GLN A 23 1.11 5.02 -19.29
C GLN A 23 -0.12 5.59 -18.60
N GLU A 24 -1.26 4.93 -18.75
CA GLU A 24 -2.49 5.31 -18.05
C GLU A 24 -2.27 5.24 -16.53
N LEU A 25 -1.67 4.15 -16.03
CA LEU A 25 -1.46 3.93 -14.60
C LEU A 25 -0.49 4.94 -13.95
N PHE A 26 0.58 5.34 -14.66
CA PHE A 26 1.50 6.39 -14.18
C PHE A 26 0.96 7.80 -14.40
N SER A 27 0.17 8.06 -15.45
CA SER A 27 -0.45 9.38 -15.65
C SER A 27 -1.43 9.74 -14.52
N ILE A 28 -2.03 8.73 -13.89
CA ILE A 28 -2.88 8.88 -12.71
C ILE A 28 -2.03 9.02 -11.42
N ASN A 29 -0.86 8.38 -11.37
CA ASN A 29 0.05 8.38 -10.22
C ASN A 29 1.31 9.21 -10.52
N ALA A 30 1.24 10.52 -10.29
CA ALA A 30 2.24 11.54 -10.61
C ALA A 30 3.58 11.45 -9.83
N ARG A 31 4.22 10.28 -9.71
CA ARG A 31 5.55 10.12 -9.08
C ARG A 31 6.50 9.29 -9.92
N SER A 32 7.66 9.88 -10.22
CA SER A 32 8.87 9.16 -10.63
C SER A 32 9.38 8.33 -9.46
N LEU A 33 9.00 7.06 -9.41
CA LEU A 33 9.46 6.14 -8.38
C LEU A 33 10.61 5.28 -8.92
N PRO A 34 11.77 5.27 -8.26
CA PRO A 34 12.86 4.39 -8.63
C PRO A 34 12.42 2.93 -8.55
N CYS A 35 12.69 2.19 -9.60
CA CYS A 35 12.27 0.80 -9.70
C CYS A 35 13.28 -0.05 -10.46
N VAL A 36 13.25 -1.31 -10.09
CA VAL A 36 13.78 -2.43 -10.84
C VAL A 36 12.66 -2.97 -11.71
N TYR A 37 12.93 -3.32 -12.96
CA TYR A 37 11.94 -3.87 -13.87
C TYR A 37 12.47 -4.98 -14.77
N LEU A 38 11.54 -5.82 -15.25
CA LEU A 38 11.77 -6.86 -16.25
C LEU A 38 10.74 -6.70 -17.36
N THR A 39 11.22 -6.41 -18.58
CA THR A 39 10.38 -6.28 -19.79
C THR A 39 10.61 -7.49 -20.69
N ALA A 40 9.55 -8.19 -21.08
CA ALA A 40 9.60 -9.20 -22.12
C ALA A 40 9.55 -8.55 -23.51
N PHE A 41 10.29 -9.12 -24.46
CA PHE A 41 10.27 -8.69 -25.86
C PHE A 41 9.45 -9.63 -26.73
N ASN A 42 9.86 -10.89 -26.87
CA ASN A 42 9.17 -11.94 -27.61
C ASN A 42 9.90 -13.27 -27.38
N THR A 43 9.37 -14.34 -27.96
CA THR A 43 10.00 -15.67 -27.86
C THR A 43 11.31 -15.73 -28.65
N VAL A 44 12.21 -16.64 -28.25
CA VAL A 44 13.44 -16.93 -29.01
C VAL A 44 13.08 -17.30 -30.44
N LYS A 45 12.04 -18.10 -30.65
CA LYS A 45 11.54 -18.46 -31.99
C LYS A 45 11.33 -17.25 -32.91
N GLU A 46 10.76 -16.17 -32.40
CA GLU A 46 10.44 -14.97 -33.17
C GLU A 46 11.68 -14.09 -33.39
N LEU A 47 12.59 -14.05 -32.43
CA LEU A 47 13.73 -13.13 -32.44
C LEU A 47 15.04 -13.76 -32.94
N LYS A 48 15.11 -15.09 -33.04
CA LYS A 48 16.33 -15.85 -33.36
C LYS A 48 17.08 -15.33 -34.57
N ASN A 49 16.37 -15.10 -35.68
CA ASN A 49 16.98 -14.65 -36.93
C ASN A 49 17.43 -13.18 -36.89
N VAL A 50 16.67 -12.34 -36.19
CA VAL A 50 16.91 -10.89 -36.15
C VAL A 50 18.01 -10.54 -35.14
N MET A 51 18.10 -11.30 -34.05
CA MET A 51 19.07 -11.11 -32.98
C MET A 51 20.25 -12.08 -33.02
N ASN A 52 20.30 -12.98 -34.01
CA ASN A 52 21.33 -14.02 -34.17
C ASN A 52 21.51 -14.88 -32.90
N ILE A 53 20.38 -15.33 -32.32
CA ILE A 53 20.36 -16.10 -31.07
C ILE A 53 20.82 -17.54 -31.34
N ASP A 54 21.75 -18.03 -30.52
CA ASP A 54 22.27 -19.40 -30.59
C ASP A 54 21.16 -20.47 -30.44
N ASN A 55 21.29 -21.55 -31.23
CA ASN A 55 20.40 -22.72 -31.21
C ASN A 55 20.36 -23.45 -29.87
N LYS A 56 21.28 -23.18 -28.94
CA LYS A 56 21.27 -23.77 -27.59
C LYS A 56 20.04 -23.38 -26.75
N HIS A 57 19.37 -22.28 -27.09
CA HIS A 57 18.20 -21.81 -26.36
C HIS A 57 16.92 -22.46 -26.90
N SER A 58 16.03 -22.85 -25.98
CA SER A 58 14.69 -23.34 -26.34
C SER A 58 13.92 -22.29 -27.13
N GLU A 59 13.23 -22.69 -28.20
CA GLU A 59 12.39 -21.81 -29.02
C GLU A 59 11.28 -21.13 -28.21
N ASP A 60 10.79 -21.80 -27.17
CA ASP A 60 9.72 -21.32 -26.29
C ASP A 60 10.23 -20.39 -25.19
N ALA A 61 11.55 -20.27 -25.00
CA ALA A 61 12.13 -19.31 -24.06
C ALA A 61 11.85 -17.88 -24.55
N VAL A 62 11.90 -16.91 -23.63
CA VAL A 62 11.57 -15.52 -23.93
C VAL A 62 12.79 -14.64 -23.72
N VAL A 63 12.98 -13.68 -24.63
CA VAL A 63 13.99 -12.64 -24.50
C VAL A 63 13.43 -11.54 -23.60
N TYR A 64 14.18 -11.19 -22.57
CA TYR A 64 13.84 -10.12 -21.65
C TYR A 64 14.93 -9.06 -21.63
N LYS A 65 14.50 -7.83 -21.35
CA LYS A 65 15.36 -6.72 -20.92
C LYS A 65 15.16 -6.52 -19.43
N PHE A 66 16.22 -6.66 -18.65
CA PHE A 66 16.22 -6.16 -17.28
C PHE A 66 16.68 -4.71 -17.26
N GLY A 67 16.34 -4.02 -16.18
CA GLY A 67 16.91 -2.71 -15.98
C GLY A 67 16.39 -2.02 -14.76
N LEU A 68 16.93 -0.83 -14.59
CA LEU A 68 16.71 0.00 -13.44
C LEU A 68 16.51 1.44 -13.89
N THR A 69 15.69 2.17 -13.15
CA THR A 69 15.40 3.56 -13.49
C THR A 69 14.95 4.33 -12.27
N LYS A 70 15.24 5.64 -12.23
CA LYS A 70 14.66 6.59 -11.29
C LYS A 70 13.22 6.97 -11.67
N SER A 71 12.86 6.77 -12.94
CA SER A 71 11.56 7.09 -13.52
C SER A 71 11.25 6.09 -14.65
N PHE A 72 10.27 5.22 -14.43
CA PHE A 72 9.86 4.28 -15.47
C PHE A 72 9.25 5.00 -16.68
N GLU A 73 8.51 6.08 -16.45
CA GLU A 73 7.92 6.91 -17.48
C GLU A 73 8.97 7.46 -18.47
N SER A 74 10.10 7.95 -17.96
CA SER A 74 11.18 8.47 -18.81
C SER A 74 11.92 7.34 -19.54
N ARG A 75 12.10 6.18 -18.88
CA ARG A 75 12.89 5.06 -19.41
C ARG A 75 12.18 4.29 -20.52
N LYS A 76 10.85 4.16 -20.48
CA LYS A 76 10.09 3.45 -21.53
C LYS A 76 10.24 4.08 -22.92
N ASN A 77 10.26 5.41 -23.00
CA ASN A 77 10.44 6.13 -24.28
C ASN A 77 11.88 5.97 -24.79
N GLY A 78 12.84 5.87 -23.86
CA GLY A 78 14.22 5.48 -24.15
C GLY A 78 14.31 4.10 -24.79
N HIS A 79 13.62 3.09 -24.24
CA HIS A 79 13.69 1.72 -24.78
C HIS A 79 13.23 1.60 -26.23
N ARG A 80 12.11 2.23 -26.60
CA ARG A 80 11.64 2.21 -28.01
C ARG A 80 12.69 2.83 -28.95
N SER A 81 13.37 3.87 -28.50
CA SER A 81 14.44 4.52 -29.28
C SER A 81 15.70 3.64 -29.36
N GLU A 82 16.05 2.99 -28.26
CA GLU A 82 17.21 2.12 -28.09
C GLU A 82 17.12 0.87 -28.98
N TYR A 83 15.95 0.23 -29.01
CA TYR A 83 15.69 -0.98 -29.80
C TYR A 83 14.96 -0.70 -31.11
N LYS A 84 15.12 0.50 -31.69
CA LYS A 84 14.44 0.90 -32.93
C LYS A 84 14.67 -0.05 -34.10
N LYS A 85 15.85 -0.72 -34.16
CA LYS A 85 16.15 -1.76 -35.17
C LYS A 85 15.22 -2.98 -35.08
N LEU A 86 14.61 -3.20 -33.91
CA LEU A 86 13.75 -4.32 -33.59
C LEU A 86 12.27 -3.95 -33.50
N ASP A 87 11.88 -2.68 -33.69
CA ASP A 87 10.54 -2.15 -33.34
C ASP A 87 9.39 -2.91 -34.02
N ASN A 88 9.60 -3.44 -35.23
CA ASN A 88 8.62 -4.26 -35.95
C ASN A 88 8.57 -5.74 -35.52
N PHE A 89 9.49 -6.17 -34.66
CA PHE A 89 9.72 -7.57 -34.27
C PHE A 89 9.51 -7.83 -32.78
N ILE A 90 9.50 -6.79 -31.94
CA ILE A 90 9.39 -6.90 -30.48
C ILE A 90 8.07 -6.32 -29.98
N ASP A 91 7.50 -6.98 -28.98
CA ASP A 91 6.34 -6.51 -28.23
C ASP A 91 6.75 -6.31 -26.77
N MET A 92 7.04 -5.06 -26.40
CA MET A 92 7.53 -4.75 -25.05
C MET A 92 6.42 -4.86 -24.01
N LYS A 93 6.49 -5.89 -23.17
CA LYS A 93 5.56 -6.12 -22.05
C LYS A 93 6.29 -6.06 -20.73
N LEU A 94 5.84 -5.21 -19.80
CA LEU A 94 6.37 -5.22 -18.44
C LEU A 94 5.83 -6.46 -17.71
N VAL A 95 6.73 -7.37 -17.36
CA VAL A 95 6.36 -8.64 -16.70
C VAL A 95 6.49 -8.55 -15.19
N TYR A 96 7.42 -7.73 -14.72
CA TYR A 96 7.63 -7.51 -13.29
C TYR A 96 8.22 -6.11 -13.04
N TYR A 97 7.81 -5.47 -11.96
CA TYR A 97 8.49 -4.29 -11.42
C TYR A 97 8.40 -4.29 -9.89
N THR A 98 9.40 -3.72 -9.24
CA THR A 98 9.37 -3.45 -7.80
C THR A 98 10.07 -2.14 -7.49
N TYR A 99 9.61 -1.49 -6.43
CA TYR A 99 10.20 -0.25 -5.96
C TYR A 99 11.48 -0.53 -5.18
N ILE A 100 12.44 0.37 -5.35
CA ILE A 100 13.67 0.38 -4.57
C ILE A 100 13.95 1.80 -4.10
N ASP A 101 14.67 1.91 -3.01
CA ASP A 101 15.17 3.18 -2.53
C ASP A 101 16.17 3.77 -3.54
N PRO A 102 16.05 5.05 -3.93
CA PRO A 102 17.00 5.69 -4.83
C PRO A 102 18.47 5.57 -4.39
N ILE A 103 18.75 5.45 -3.09
CA ILE A 103 20.13 5.30 -2.59
C ILE A 103 20.74 3.93 -2.93
N TYR A 104 19.91 2.92 -3.19
CA TYR A 104 20.34 1.54 -3.44
C TYR A 104 20.30 1.13 -4.92
N ILE A 105 19.99 2.07 -5.83
CA ILE A 105 19.92 1.87 -7.29
C ILE A 105 21.11 1.08 -7.82
N SER A 106 22.33 1.54 -7.58
CA SER A 106 23.54 0.91 -8.14
C SER A 106 23.81 -0.47 -7.56
N GLN A 107 23.42 -0.71 -6.30
CA GLN A 107 23.59 -2.00 -5.64
C GLN A 107 22.59 -3.02 -6.17
N ALA A 108 21.33 -2.61 -6.33
CA ALA A 108 20.28 -3.45 -6.92
C ALA A 108 20.61 -3.82 -8.38
N GLU A 109 21.12 -2.87 -9.17
CA GLU A 109 21.53 -3.12 -10.56
C GLU A 109 22.65 -4.16 -10.64
N LEU A 110 23.69 -4.02 -9.81
CA LEU A 110 24.80 -4.97 -9.76
C LEU A 110 24.33 -6.38 -9.36
N GLU A 111 23.45 -6.48 -8.37
CA GLU A 111 22.93 -7.75 -7.89
C GLU A 111 22.09 -8.47 -8.97
N ILE A 112 21.22 -7.75 -9.68
CA ILE A 112 20.46 -8.32 -10.81
C ILE A 112 21.39 -8.77 -11.92
N LYS A 113 22.38 -7.94 -12.28
CA LYS A 113 23.33 -8.25 -13.34
C LYS A 113 24.09 -9.55 -13.05
N ASN A 114 24.50 -9.72 -11.79
CA ASN A 114 25.17 -10.93 -11.34
C ASN A 114 24.23 -12.15 -11.31
N LEU A 115 22.99 -11.99 -10.84
CA LEU A 115 22.00 -13.08 -10.79
C LEU A 115 21.56 -13.55 -12.18
N LEU A 116 21.58 -12.65 -13.17
CA LEU A 116 21.14 -12.94 -14.53
C LEU A 116 22.30 -13.21 -15.50
N SER A 117 23.55 -13.19 -15.05
CA SER A 117 24.72 -13.27 -15.93
C SER A 117 24.77 -14.56 -16.77
N GLU A 118 24.27 -15.68 -16.22
CA GLU A 118 24.22 -16.97 -16.91
C GLU A 118 23.20 -16.99 -18.06
N TYR A 119 22.20 -16.09 -18.02
CA TYR A 119 21.16 -15.98 -19.03
C TYR A 119 21.44 -14.89 -20.06
N LYS A 120 22.60 -14.23 -19.98
CA LYS A 120 22.94 -13.07 -20.81
C LYS A 120 22.87 -13.38 -22.30
N LEU A 121 22.25 -12.45 -23.04
CA LEU A 121 22.23 -12.41 -24.49
C LEU A 121 22.99 -11.17 -24.96
N GLU A 122 24.01 -11.38 -25.79
CA GLU A 122 24.78 -10.27 -26.36
C GLU A 122 24.14 -9.83 -27.68
N TRP A 123 23.73 -8.56 -27.74
CA TRP A 123 23.15 -7.99 -28.95
C TRP A 123 23.44 -6.48 -29.03
N ASP A 124 24.04 -6.03 -30.13
CA ASP A 124 24.26 -4.61 -30.48
C ASP A 124 24.84 -3.74 -29.35
N ASN A 125 25.77 -4.29 -28.55
CA ASN A 125 26.38 -3.68 -27.35
C ASN A 125 25.47 -3.50 -26.12
N HIS A 126 24.26 -4.06 -26.13
CA HIS A 126 23.42 -4.13 -24.95
C HIS A 126 23.83 -5.32 -24.07
N ASP A 127 24.09 -5.05 -22.79
CA ASP A 127 24.47 -6.04 -21.77
C ASP A 127 23.34 -6.39 -20.78
N GLU A 128 22.15 -5.87 -21.07
CA GLU A 128 20.93 -5.91 -20.25
C GLU A 128 19.84 -6.85 -20.80
N LEU A 129 20.18 -7.62 -21.84
CA LEU A 129 19.32 -8.60 -22.46
C LEU A 129 19.63 -10.01 -21.96
N VAL A 130 18.58 -10.80 -21.74
CA VAL A 130 18.68 -12.17 -21.21
C VAL A 130 17.66 -13.09 -21.86
N VAL A 131 18.00 -14.37 -22.00
CA VAL A 131 17.07 -15.43 -22.46
C VAL A 131 16.67 -16.28 -21.27
N ILE A 132 15.39 -16.21 -20.89
CA ILE A 132 14.89 -16.92 -19.71
C ILE A 132 13.90 -18.00 -20.16
N PRO A 133 14.19 -19.29 -19.87
CA PRO A 133 13.25 -20.39 -20.01
C PRO A 133 11.96 -20.16 -19.21
N ASN A 134 10.81 -20.53 -19.77
CA ASN A 134 9.50 -20.28 -19.14
C ASN A 134 9.35 -20.93 -17.74
N ASN A 135 9.97 -22.09 -17.51
CA ASN A 135 9.96 -22.77 -16.22
C ASN A 135 10.73 -22.00 -15.12
N LEU A 136 11.66 -21.11 -15.49
CA LEU A 136 12.44 -20.31 -14.55
C LEU A 136 11.80 -18.96 -14.23
N LEU A 137 10.81 -18.51 -15.00
CA LEU A 137 10.19 -17.20 -14.81
C LEU A 137 9.65 -17.00 -13.39
N LYS A 138 9.10 -18.05 -12.77
CA LYS A 138 8.61 -17.98 -11.38
C LYS A 138 9.76 -17.67 -10.40
N ILE A 139 10.91 -18.30 -10.58
CA ILE A 139 12.10 -18.08 -9.76
C ILE A 139 12.64 -16.66 -9.97
N ILE A 140 12.67 -16.20 -11.22
CA ILE A 140 13.09 -14.83 -11.55
C ILE A 140 12.19 -13.79 -10.89
N LYS A 141 10.86 -14.00 -10.88
CA LYS A 141 9.95 -13.10 -10.16
C LYS A 141 10.26 -13.03 -8.66
N THR A 142 10.51 -14.17 -8.02
CA THR A 142 10.91 -14.22 -6.60
C THR A 142 12.25 -13.51 -6.36
N ILE A 143 13.21 -13.61 -7.28
CA ILE A 143 14.47 -12.86 -7.19
C ILE A 143 14.18 -11.34 -7.17
N TYR A 144 13.34 -10.86 -8.08
CA TYR A 144 13.00 -9.44 -8.10
C TYR A 144 12.22 -9.00 -6.86
N GLU A 145 11.30 -9.82 -6.34
CA GLU A 145 10.61 -9.57 -5.07
C GLU A 145 11.60 -9.38 -3.93
N ASN A 146 12.57 -10.28 -3.80
CA ASN A 146 13.60 -10.23 -2.76
C ASN A 146 14.48 -8.97 -2.88
N ILE A 147 14.83 -8.56 -4.11
CA ILE A 147 15.59 -7.34 -4.36
C ILE A 147 14.78 -6.11 -3.94
N GLY A 148 13.50 -6.06 -4.29
CA GLY A 148 12.59 -5.01 -3.84
C GLY A 148 12.53 -4.93 -2.31
N MET A 149 12.34 -6.06 -1.64
CA MET A 149 12.31 -6.11 -0.17
C MET A 149 13.62 -5.64 0.45
N LYS A 150 14.77 -6.16 -0.05
CA LYS A 150 16.11 -5.86 0.45
C LYS A 150 16.48 -4.39 0.28
N PHE A 151 16.15 -3.79 -0.86
CA PHE A 151 16.53 -2.43 -1.21
C PHE A 151 15.38 -1.42 -1.06
N SER A 152 14.26 -1.79 -0.43
CA SER A 152 13.17 -0.87 -0.10
C SER A 152 13.54 0.15 1.00
N GLY A 153 14.65 -0.07 1.70
CA GLY A 153 15.36 0.90 2.51
C GLY A 153 14.48 1.70 3.47
N HIS A 154 14.34 3.01 3.19
CA HIS A 154 13.57 3.94 4.02
C HIS A 154 12.11 3.53 4.21
N THR A 155 11.54 2.72 3.32
CA THR A 155 10.17 2.21 3.46
C THR A 155 10.03 1.30 4.68
N GLN A 156 11.05 0.50 5.01
CA GLN A 156 11.03 -0.32 6.24
C GLN A 156 11.14 0.54 7.50
N GLU A 157 11.95 1.60 7.47
CA GLU A 157 12.05 2.53 8.60
C GLU A 157 10.74 3.31 8.81
N PHE A 158 10.09 3.74 7.74
CA PHE A 158 8.76 4.33 7.79
C PHE A 158 7.72 3.35 8.31
N ASN A 159 7.72 2.09 7.85
CA ASN A 159 6.82 1.06 8.36
C ASN A 159 7.03 0.82 9.85
N ARG A 160 8.28 0.75 10.31
CA ARG A 160 8.60 0.62 11.74
C ARG A 160 8.10 1.82 12.55
N LYS A 161 8.29 3.05 12.04
CA LYS A 161 7.75 4.27 12.68
C LYS A 161 6.22 4.28 12.70
N ILE A 162 5.57 3.79 11.65
CA ILE A 162 4.10 3.66 11.58
C ILE A 162 3.61 2.67 12.63
N GLU A 163 4.28 1.52 12.79
CA GLU A 163 3.96 0.54 13.83
C GLU A 163 4.13 1.13 15.24
N GLU A 164 5.22 1.84 15.49
CA GLU A 164 5.47 2.53 16.76
C GLU A 164 4.41 3.60 17.08
N LEU A 165 4.06 4.43 16.09
CA LEU A 165 3.00 5.42 16.22
C LEU A 165 1.62 4.79 16.44
N ASN A 166 1.32 3.66 15.79
CA ASN A 166 0.07 2.93 16.00
C ASN A 166 -0.03 2.37 17.42
N LEU A 167 1.09 1.90 17.98
CA LEU A 167 1.15 1.45 19.37
C LEU A 167 0.84 2.61 20.33
N ILE A 168 1.47 3.76 20.12
CA ILE A 168 1.26 4.99 20.91
C ILE A 168 -0.20 5.45 20.81
N ILE A 169 -0.79 5.46 19.61
CA ILE A 169 -2.20 5.79 19.41
C ILE A 169 -3.10 4.83 20.18
N SER A 170 -2.80 3.53 20.19
CA SER A 170 -3.60 2.54 20.94
C SER A 170 -3.54 2.81 22.45
N GLU A 171 -2.38 3.18 22.97
CA GLU A 171 -2.19 3.50 24.39
C GLU A 171 -2.95 4.77 24.77
N TYR A 172 -2.90 5.81 23.94
CA TYR A 172 -3.66 7.04 24.17
C TYR A 172 -5.17 6.83 24.07
N LYS A 173 -5.65 5.97 23.16
CA LYS A 173 -7.08 5.59 23.10
C LYS A 173 -7.52 4.93 24.39
N TYR A 174 -6.77 3.94 24.87
CA TYR A 174 -7.08 3.28 26.15
C TYR A 174 -7.12 4.26 27.32
N LYS A 175 -6.15 5.19 27.39
CA LYS A 175 -6.14 6.24 28.41
C LYS A 175 -7.34 7.18 28.27
N PHE A 176 -7.72 7.54 27.05
CA PHE A 176 -8.85 8.41 26.78
C PHE A 176 -10.17 7.77 27.24
N ASP A 177 -10.41 6.51 26.88
CA ASP A 177 -11.60 5.75 27.30
C ASP A 177 -11.72 5.70 28.84
N ALA A 178 -10.60 5.47 29.53
CA ALA A 178 -10.56 5.47 31.00
C ALA A 178 -10.84 6.85 31.61
N TYR A 179 -10.48 7.95 30.93
CA TYR A 179 -10.85 9.29 31.36
C TYR A 179 -12.32 9.61 31.11
N GLU A 180 -12.88 9.19 29.98
CA GLU A 180 -14.31 9.36 29.69
C GLU A 180 -15.18 8.63 30.72
N GLU A 181 -14.80 7.40 31.12
CA GLU A 181 -15.50 6.65 32.15
C GLU A 181 -15.46 7.38 33.50
N LYS A 182 -14.31 7.93 33.88
CA LYS A 182 -14.17 8.73 35.11
C LYS A 182 -15.06 9.98 35.08
N ILE A 183 -15.09 10.70 33.96
CA ILE A 183 -15.93 11.90 33.80
C ILE A 183 -17.41 11.52 33.90
N ASN A 184 -17.83 10.42 33.27
CA ASN A 184 -19.20 9.93 33.37
C ASN A 184 -19.58 9.57 34.81
N ASN A 185 -18.69 8.88 35.53
CA ASN A 185 -18.92 8.55 36.94
C ASN A 185 -19.04 9.81 37.82
N ILE A 186 -18.18 10.82 37.60
CA ILE A 186 -18.26 12.11 38.30
C ILE A 186 -19.61 12.79 38.01
N ASN A 187 -20.05 12.81 36.75
CA ASN A 187 -21.32 13.40 36.36
C ASN A 187 -22.52 12.69 37.00
N ILE A 188 -22.49 11.35 37.07
CA ILE A 188 -23.52 10.55 37.74
C ILE A 188 -23.59 10.88 39.23
N ILE A 189 -22.44 10.97 39.90
CA ILE A 189 -22.37 11.31 41.33
C ILE A 189 -22.91 12.73 41.55
N SER A 190 -22.47 13.70 40.77
CA SER A 190 -22.91 15.10 40.89
C SER A 190 -24.42 15.26 40.68
N ASN A 191 -25.01 14.51 39.73
CA ASN A 191 -26.45 14.54 39.51
C ASN A 191 -27.22 13.93 40.69
N LYS A 192 -26.75 12.80 41.24
CA LYS A 192 -27.35 12.20 42.45
C LYS A 192 -27.29 13.14 43.65
N GLU A 193 -26.18 13.86 43.83
CA GLU A 193 -26.04 14.85 44.90
C GLU A 193 -27.03 16.00 44.75
N LYS A 194 -27.28 16.47 43.52
CA LYS A 194 -28.30 17.49 43.24
C LYS A 194 -29.70 16.98 43.59
N GLU A 195 -30.07 15.78 43.17
CA GLU A 195 -31.38 15.18 43.49
C GLU A 195 -31.61 15.09 44.99
N ILE A 196 -30.61 14.61 45.75
CA ILE A 196 -30.67 14.54 47.22
C ILE A 196 -30.85 15.93 47.84
N PHE A 197 -30.19 16.94 47.29
CA PHE A 197 -30.29 18.32 47.79
C PHE A 197 -31.66 18.93 47.50
N GLU A 198 -32.21 18.71 46.31
CA GLU A 198 -33.55 19.14 45.92
C GLU A 198 -34.63 18.48 46.80
N GLU A 199 -34.51 17.19 47.07
CA GLU A 199 -35.42 16.47 47.98
C GLU A 199 -35.38 17.05 49.40
N LYS A 200 -34.19 17.34 49.92
CA LYS A 200 -34.02 17.99 51.23
C LYS A 200 -34.66 19.38 51.28
N ILE A 201 -34.55 20.17 50.21
CA ILE A 201 -35.20 21.48 50.11
C ILE A 201 -36.72 21.31 50.12
N ASN A 202 -37.26 20.41 49.31
CA ASN A 202 -38.70 20.16 49.25
C ASN A 202 -39.27 19.71 50.60
N ASN A 203 -38.58 18.80 51.30
CA ASN A 203 -38.99 18.35 52.62
C ASN A 203 -39.02 19.51 53.63
N LYS A 204 -38.01 20.37 53.64
CA LYS A 204 -38.00 21.57 54.49
C LYS A 204 -39.10 22.56 54.14
N ASN A 205 -39.41 22.74 52.85
CA ASN A 205 -40.48 23.62 52.42
C ASN A 205 -41.86 23.10 52.88
N LEU A 206 -42.09 21.78 52.81
CA LEU A 206 -43.29 21.13 53.34
C LEU A 206 -43.41 21.32 54.85
N GLU A 207 -42.32 21.14 55.59
CA GLU A 207 -42.27 21.36 57.03
C GLU A 207 -42.64 22.81 57.40
N ILE A 208 -42.07 23.79 56.69
CA ILE A 208 -42.41 25.22 56.86
C ILE A 208 -43.89 25.47 56.55
N GLU A 209 -44.45 24.87 55.50
CA GLU A 209 -45.86 25.03 55.15
C GLU A 209 -46.79 24.46 56.22
N ASN A 210 -46.46 23.29 56.76
CA ASN A 210 -47.20 22.67 57.85
C ASN A 210 -47.16 23.52 59.12
N LEU A 211 -45.98 24.02 59.51
CA LEU A 211 -45.84 24.94 60.65
C LEU A 211 -46.66 26.23 60.45
N LYS A 212 -46.69 26.79 59.24
CA LYS A 212 -47.53 27.96 58.93
C LYS A 212 -49.03 27.67 59.09
N LYS A 213 -49.48 26.48 58.67
CA LYS A 213 -50.89 26.05 58.85
C LYS A 213 -51.22 25.91 60.35
N GLU A 214 -50.34 25.29 61.13
CA GLU A 214 -50.52 25.14 62.58
C GLU A 214 -50.61 26.49 63.30
N ILE A 215 -49.73 27.44 62.97
CA ILE A 215 -49.78 28.81 63.52
C ILE A 215 -51.12 29.45 63.20
N ARG A 216 -51.58 29.35 61.94
CA ARG A 216 -52.86 29.94 61.53
C ARG A 216 -54.06 29.33 62.25
N ILE A 217 -54.04 28.02 62.51
CA ILE A 217 -55.08 27.35 63.30
C ILE A 217 -55.09 27.92 64.72
N LYS A 218 -53.93 28.01 65.37
CA LYS A 218 -53.81 28.59 66.73
C LYS A 218 -54.30 30.04 66.78
N ASP A 219 -53.98 30.85 65.77
CA ASP A 219 -54.45 32.24 65.69
C ASP A 219 -55.99 32.32 65.61
N LEU A 220 -56.62 31.43 64.85
CA LEU A 220 -58.09 31.34 64.74
C LEU A 220 -58.75 30.88 66.05
N GLU A 221 -58.15 29.90 66.73
CA GLU A 221 -58.60 29.44 68.05
C GLU A 221 -58.58 30.56 69.09
N VAL A 222 -57.50 31.36 69.11
CA VAL A 222 -57.38 32.53 70.00
C VAL A 222 -58.43 33.61 69.68
N LEU A 223 -58.73 33.84 68.39
CA LEU A 223 -59.78 34.78 67.98
C LEU A 223 -61.18 34.33 68.40
N LEU A 224 -61.48 33.03 68.30
CA LEU A 224 -62.74 32.45 68.73
C LEU A 224 -62.92 32.51 70.25
N ALA A 225 -61.86 32.28 71.02
CA ALA A 225 -61.89 32.36 72.48
C ALA A 225 -62.08 33.78 73.04
N LYS A 226 -61.96 34.82 72.20
CA LYS A 226 -62.15 36.24 72.57
C LYS A 226 -63.55 36.79 72.23
N LYS A 227 -64.43 36.00 71.61
CA LYS A 227 -65.85 36.33 71.39
C LYS A 227 -66.72 35.75 72.48
#